data_AF-A0A8J5KJW0-F1
#
_entry.id   AF-A0A8J5KJW0-F1
#
_cell.length_a   1.000
_cell.length_b   1.000
_cell.length_c   1.000
_cell.angle_alpha   90.00
_cell.angle_beta   90.00
_cell.angle_gamma   90.00
#
_symmetry.space_group_name_H-M   'P 1'
#
loop_
_entity.id
_entity.type
_entity.pdbx_description
1 polymer ?
#
loop_
_entity_poly.entity_id
_entity_poly.type
_entity_poly.pdbx_seq_one_letter_code
_entity_poly.pdbx_strand_id
1 'polypeptide(L)'
;MRHSLYSTTTLRLWTLKGEKRLYELLAEMGLPLVQCRQKYCGMDISLRNELQSLLESKAEKYGLDNLLFASFSTSQGFRSKFSAMDYVYATLALLETTDKEKTPTDAFLDVTDGLTISKLVVMEKGLECSKQQLEAIYRQMQTFLDMNQVISAGPFLYATVIEGTPDARFFAAPHCLSLLARFTLRAHVAVSRSKKSRSLPLIITTPDVRSPEPNTCLVCGIPPTSEESPRNFFGKAFEQAANKTGSKAELEFFDTNIIRLSVDDRSKFFDALISLLS
;
A
#
# COMPACT_ATOMS: atom_id res chain seq x y z
N MET A 1 10.19 5.31 8.56
CA MET A 1 10.65 3.90 8.56
C MET A 1 9.52 2.88 8.72
N ARG A 2 8.54 3.07 9.61
CA ARG A 2 7.47 2.05 9.85
C ARG A 2 6.44 1.89 8.72
N HIS A 3 6.22 2.93 7.92
CA HIS A 3 5.13 2.97 6.93
C HIS A 3 5.61 2.88 5.49
N SER A 4 6.91 2.67 5.24
CA SER A 4 7.44 2.48 3.88
C SER A 4 7.54 1.00 3.56
N LEU A 5 7.05 0.61 2.38
CA LEU A 5 7.00 -0.79 1.94
C LEU A 5 8.38 -1.46 2.01
N TYR A 6 9.42 -0.76 1.58
CA TYR A 6 10.77 -1.32 1.51
C TYR A 6 11.34 -1.56 2.91
N SER A 7 11.44 -0.52 3.74
CA SER A 7 12.03 -0.60 5.09
C SER A 7 11.24 -1.53 6.02
N THR A 8 9.91 -1.52 5.89
CA THR A 8 9.04 -2.38 6.71
C THR A 8 9.25 -3.84 6.38
N THR A 9 9.37 -4.19 5.09
CA THR A 9 9.57 -5.58 4.64
C THR A 9 10.96 -6.10 4.99
N THR A 10 12.01 -5.31 4.76
CA THR A 10 13.41 -5.72 5.00
C THR A 10 13.69 -5.92 6.48
N LEU A 11 13.22 -5.01 7.33
CA LEU A 11 13.42 -5.08 8.78
C LEU A 11 12.35 -5.91 9.50
N ARG A 12 11.26 -6.30 8.81
CA ARG A 12 10.12 -7.04 9.37
C ARG A 12 9.51 -6.34 10.60
N LEU A 13 9.21 -5.05 10.43
CA LEU A 13 8.81 -4.15 11.53
C LEU A 13 7.48 -4.52 12.22
N TRP A 14 6.67 -5.37 11.60
CA TRP A 14 5.46 -5.94 12.23
C TRP A 14 5.76 -6.96 13.35
N THR A 15 7.03 -7.37 13.52
CA THR A 15 7.44 -8.28 14.59
C THR A 15 8.24 -7.56 15.67
N LEU A 16 8.12 -8.02 16.93
CA LEU A 16 8.94 -7.52 18.05
C LEU A 16 10.46 -7.65 17.77
N LYS A 17 10.88 -8.67 17.02
CA LYS A 17 12.28 -8.85 16.62
C LYS A 17 12.72 -7.76 15.64
N GLY A 18 11.85 -7.41 14.68
CA GLY A 18 12.11 -6.32 13.73
C GLY A 18 12.18 -4.96 14.42
N GLU A 19 11.31 -4.71 15.41
CA GLU A 19 11.39 -3.48 16.20
C GLU A 19 12.70 -3.38 16.99
N LYS A 20 13.15 -4.47 17.64
CA LYS A 20 14.46 -4.49 18.33
C LYS A 20 15.60 -4.20 17.35
N ARG A 21 15.58 -4.81 16.17
CA ARG A 21 16.57 -4.57 15.11
C ARG A 21 16.58 -3.12 14.62
N LEU A 22 15.42 -2.48 14.55
CA LEU A 22 15.32 -1.05 14.24
C LEU A 22 15.95 -0.18 15.35
N TYR A 23 15.73 -0.52 16.63
CA TYR A 23 16.35 0.20 17.73
C TYR A 23 17.87 0.01 17.79
N GLU A 24 18.37 -1.19 17.45
CA GLU A 24 19.80 -1.46 17.27
C GLU A 24 20.39 -0.59 16.15
N LEU A 25 19.72 -0.49 15.00
CA LEU A 25 20.13 0.40 13.90
C LEU A 25 20.21 1.87 14.37
N LEU A 26 19.19 2.36 15.07
CA LEU A 26 19.17 3.73 15.58
C LEU A 26 20.27 3.99 16.61
N ALA A 27 20.56 3.01 17.47
CA ALA A 27 21.64 3.08 18.44
C ALA A 27 23.02 3.11 17.77
N GLU A 28 23.24 2.30 16.73
CA GLU A 28 24.49 2.27 15.96
C GLU A 28 24.71 3.53 15.12
N MET A 29 23.63 4.20 14.70
CA MET A 29 23.69 5.53 14.08
C MET A 29 23.96 6.65 15.09
N GLY A 30 23.89 6.38 16.39
CA GLY A 30 24.07 7.39 17.44
C GLY A 30 22.90 8.38 17.56
N LEU A 31 21.72 8.03 17.06
CA LEU A 31 20.56 8.92 17.07
C LEU A 31 19.78 8.78 18.39
N PRO A 32 19.59 9.88 19.15
CA PRO A 32 18.78 9.84 20.37
C PRO A 32 17.32 9.48 20.06
N LEU A 33 16.73 8.56 20.84
CA LEU A 33 15.35 8.11 20.65
C LEU A 33 14.33 9.25 20.70
N VAL A 34 14.60 10.29 21.51
CA VAL A 34 13.77 11.50 21.58
C VAL A 34 13.75 12.22 20.23
N GLN A 35 14.92 12.32 19.58
CA GLN A 35 15.06 12.96 18.29
C GLN A 35 14.40 12.14 17.17
N CYS A 36 14.39 10.81 17.28
CA CYS A 36 13.70 9.92 16.33
C CYS A 36 12.16 9.98 16.43
N ARG A 37 11.61 10.43 17.57
CA ARG A 37 10.15 10.53 17.79
C ARG A 37 9.58 11.90 17.40
N GLN A 38 10.43 12.92 17.29
CA GLN A 38 9.98 14.25 16.91
C GLN A 38 9.80 14.38 15.39
N LYS A 39 9.13 15.45 14.94
CA LYS A 39 9.02 15.77 13.52
C LYS A 39 10.40 16.13 12.95
N TYR A 40 10.71 15.66 11.75
CA TYR A 40 12.01 15.91 11.08
C TYR A 40 12.40 17.40 11.08
N CYS A 41 11.45 18.31 10.87
CA CYS A 41 11.72 19.76 10.88
C CYS A 41 12.26 20.28 12.22
N GLY A 42 11.90 19.66 13.34
CA GLY A 42 12.34 20.03 14.69
C GLY A 42 13.62 19.33 15.14
N MET A 43 14.21 18.48 14.30
CA MET A 43 15.46 17.79 14.60
C MET A 43 16.66 18.72 14.50
N ASP A 44 17.69 18.43 15.32
CA ASP A 44 18.94 19.18 15.27
C ASP A 44 19.51 19.20 13.84
N ILE A 45 20.02 20.35 13.43
CA ILE A 45 20.49 20.61 12.07
C ILE A 45 21.71 19.73 11.75
N SER A 46 22.60 19.55 12.73
CA SER A 46 23.77 18.66 12.65
C SER A 46 23.35 17.23 12.25
N LEU A 47 22.44 16.64 13.04
CA LEU A 47 21.91 15.30 12.82
C LEU A 47 21.18 15.17 11.47
N ARG A 48 20.46 16.20 11.03
CA ARG A 48 19.78 16.17 9.72
C ARG A 48 20.74 16.13 8.54
N ASN A 49 21.83 16.89 8.63
CA ASN A 49 22.84 16.92 7.57
C ASN A 49 23.64 15.62 7.51
N GLU A 50 23.87 14.99 8.67
CA GLU A 50 24.60 13.72 8.77
C GLU A 50 23.71 12.48 8.57
N LEU A 51 22.38 12.62 8.64
CA LEU A 51 21.47 11.48 8.59
C LEU A 51 21.66 10.61 7.34
N GLN A 52 21.88 11.24 6.18
CA GLN A 52 22.07 10.52 4.93
C GLN A 52 23.34 9.68 4.95
N SER A 53 24.48 10.28 5.33
CA SER A 53 25.77 9.58 5.38
C SER A 53 25.79 8.48 6.45
N LEU A 54 25.17 8.72 7.60
CA LEU A 54 25.01 7.71 8.65
C LEU A 54 24.19 6.52 8.15
N LEU A 55 23.11 6.76 7.41
CA LEU A 55 22.25 5.71 6.89
C LEU A 55 22.95 4.90 5.81
N GLU A 56 23.71 5.54 4.90
CA GLU A 56 24.56 4.87 3.91
C GLU A 56 25.59 3.96 4.59
N SER A 57 26.28 4.46 5.62
CA SER A 57 27.32 3.69 6.32
C SER A 57 26.83 2.41 7.00
N LYS A 58 25.54 2.36 7.37
CA LYS A 58 24.93 1.21 8.06
C LYS A 58 23.95 0.44 7.20
N ALA A 59 23.59 0.93 6.01
CA ALA A 59 22.59 0.32 5.14
C ALA A 59 22.92 -1.14 4.79
N GLU A 60 24.17 -1.41 4.39
CA GLU A 60 24.64 -2.74 3.97
C GLU A 60 24.45 -3.79 5.07
N LYS A 61 24.72 -3.42 6.33
CA LYS A 61 24.58 -4.33 7.48
C LYS A 61 23.13 -4.77 7.71
N TYR A 62 22.17 -3.91 7.39
CA TYR A 62 20.75 -4.18 7.61
C TYR A 62 20.00 -4.62 6.34
N GLY A 63 20.69 -4.69 5.19
CA GLY A 63 20.09 -5.02 3.89
C GLY A 63 19.18 -3.91 3.37
N LEU A 64 19.59 -2.64 3.59
CA LEU A 64 18.87 -1.44 3.18
C LEU A 64 19.55 -0.73 1.99
N ASP A 65 20.14 -1.51 1.09
CA ASP A 65 21.02 -1.03 0.01
C ASP A 65 20.30 -0.07 -0.96
N ASN A 66 18.98 -0.26 -1.17
CA ASN A 66 18.19 0.51 -2.13
C ASN A 66 17.31 1.57 -1.46
N LEU A 67 17.77 2.17 -0.37
CA LEU A 67 17.01 3.21 0.32
C LEU A 67 17.09 4.57 -0.38
N LEU A 68 18.19 4.83 -1.09
CA LEU A 68 18.42 6.06 -1.82
C LEU A 68 18.06 5.89 -3.30
N PHE A 69 17.34 6.87 -3.82
CA PHE A 69 17.02 6.97 -5.24
C PHE A 69 17.06 8.44 -5.64
N ALA A 70 17.38 8.70 -6.91
CA ALA A 70 17.36 10.04 -7.45
C ALA A 70 15.92 10.57 -7.50
N SER A 71 15.69 11.71 -6.86
CA SER A 71 14.40 12.39 -6.85
C SER A 71 14.58 13.90 -6.91
N PHE A 72 13.47 14.61 -7.07
CA PHE A 72 13.44 16.07 -7.12
C PHE A 72 12.78 16.62 -5.86
N SER A 73 13.29 17.74 -5.38
CA SER A 73 12.69 18.50 -4.28
C SER A 73 12.44 19.93 -4.72
N THR A 74 11.29 20.47 -4.31
CA THR A 74 10.99 21.89 -4.49
C THR A 74 11.05 22.61 -3.15
N SER A 75 11.63 23.81 -3.17
CA SER A 75 11.65 24.71 -2.03
C SER A 75 11.11 26.06 -2.48
N GLN A 76 10.00 26.49 -1.89
CA GLN A 76 9.40 27.78 -2.19
C GLN A 76 9.56 28.72 -0.99
N GLY A 77 10.48 29.67 -1.11
CA GLY A 77 10.73 30.68 -0.07
C GLY A 77 11.11 30.06 1.28
N PHE A 78 10.55 30.61 2.36
CA PHE A 78 10.80 30.17 3.75
C PHE A 78 9.91 29.00 4.21
N ARG A 79 9.15 28.37 3.30
CA ARG A 79 8.26 27.25 3.65
C ARG A 79 9.02 25.91 3.63
N SER A 80 8.39 24.89 4.22
CA SER A 80 8.88 23.51 4.21
C SER A 80 9.20 23.04 2.80
N LYS A 81 10.33 22.36 2.65
CA LYS A 81 10.72 21.71 1.39
C LYS A 81 9.83 20.48 1.16
N PHE A 82 9.33 20.31 -0.05
CA PHE A 82 8.53 19.15 -0.44
C PHE A 82 9.29 18.32 -1.46
N SER A 83 9.29 17.00 -1.30
CA SER A 83 9.81 16.09 -2.31
C SER A 83 8.74 15.78 -3.37
N ALA A 84 9.16 15.37 -4.56
CA ALA A 84 8.25 14.94 -5.62
C ALA A 84 7.32 13.80 -5.15
N MET A 85 7.84 12.89 -4.32
CA MET A 85 7.04 11.79 -3.77
C MET A 85 5.99 12.27 -2.77
N ASP A 86 6.27 13.30 -1.96
CA ASP A 86 5.28 13.85 -1.03
C ASP A 86 4.07 14.41 -1.77
N TYR A 87 4.30 15.09 -2.91
CA TYR A 87 3.23 15.54 -3.79
C TYR A 87 2.41 14.37 -4.33
N VAL A 88 3.06 13.31 -4.82
CA VAL A 88 2.35 12.13 -5.35
C VAL A 88 1.50 11.45 -4.28
N TYR A 89 2.05 11.24 -3.08
CA TYR A 89 1.30 10.62 -1.99
C TYR A 89 0.14 11.49 -1.51
N ALA A 90 0.32 12.81 -1.46
CA ALA A 90 -0.74 13.73 -1.08
C ALA A 90 -1.84 13.83 -2.14
N THR A 91 -1.50 13.87 -3.42
CA THR A 91 -2.50 13.93 -4.51
C THR A 91 -3.30 12.64 -4.59
N LEU A 92 -2.65 11.48 -4.48
CA LEU A 92 -3.34 10.18 -4.42
C LEU A 92 -4.29 10.10 -3.23
N ALA A 93 -3.86 10.57 -2.05
CA ALA A 93 -4.71 10.58 -0.87
C ALA A 93 -5.93 11.49 -1.00
N LEU A 94 -5.77 12.65 -1.65
CA LEU A 94 -6.87 13.57 -1.92
C LEU A 94 -7.84 13.02 -2.97
N LEU A 95 -7.35 12.35 -4.02
CA LEU A 95 -8.22 11.67 -5.00
C LEU A 95 -9.07 10.59 -4.34
N GLU A 96 -8.48 9.83 -3.41
CA GLU A 96 -9.13 8.73 -2.71
C GLU A 96 -9.79 9.18 -1.40
N THR A 97 -10.62 10.23 -1.47
CA THR A 97 -11.30 10.77 -0.29
C THR A 97 -12.27 9.74 0.32
N THR A 98 -12.34 9.68 1.65
CA THR A 98 -13.28 8.86 2.42
C THR A 98 -14.60 9.56 2.77
N ASP A 99 -14.73 10.83 2.37
CA ASP A 99 -15.85 11.70 2.69
C ASP A 99 -17.03 11.35 1.80
N LYS A 100 -18.18 11.02 2.40
CA LYS A 100 -19.39 10.61 1.67
C LYS A 100 -20.04 11.74 0.88
N GLU A 101 -19.74 12.98 1.22
CA GLU A 101 -20.36 14.17 0.61
C GLU A 101 -19.62 14.65 -0.64
N LYS A 102 -18.36 14.25 -0.81
CA LYS A 102 -17.55 14.68 -1.95
C LYS A 102 -17.66 13.68 -3.09
N THR A 103 -18.01 14.17 -4.27
CA THR A 103 -17.98 13.33 -5.47
C THR A 103 -16.52 13.12 -5.92
N PRO A 104 -16.22 12.03 -6.66
CA PRO A 104 -14.90 11.82 -7.25
C PRO A 104 -14.45 12.99 -8.14
N THR A 105 -15.41 13.67 -8.79
CA THR A 105 -15.16 14.86 -9.60
C THR A 105 -14.72 16.05 -8.76
N ASP A 106 -15.33 16.26 -7.58
CA ASP A 106 -14.91 17.32 -6.68
C ASP A 106 -13.52 17.06 -6.12
N ALA A 107 -13.22 15.80 -5.76
CA ALA A 107 -11.89 15.39 -5.31
C ALA A 107 -10.83 15.63 -6.40
N PHE A 108 -11.16 15.36 -7.66
CA PHE A 108 -10.27 15.67 -8.79
C PHE A 108 -10.02 17.17 -8.92
N LEU A 109 -11.06 17.99 -8.84
CA LEU A 109 -10.93 19.45 -8.90
C LEU A 109 -10.08 19.98 -7.74
N ASP A 110 -10.34 19.51 -6.51
CA ASP A 110 -9.55 19.85 -5.31
C ASP A 110 -8.05 19.53 -5.51
N VAL A 111 -7.73 18.40 -6.13
CA VAL A 111 -6.35 17.98 -6.42
C VAL A 111 -5.71 18.88 -7.46
N THR A 112 -6.42 19.15 -8.56
CA THR A 112 -5.90 20.05 -9.60
C THR A 112 -5.64 21.46 -9.07
N ASP A 113 -6.52 21.94 -8.21
CA ASP A 113 -6.36 23.20 -7.50
C ASP A 113 -5.17 23.16 -6.52
N GLY A 114 -4.99 22.05 -5.83
CA GLY A 114 -3.91 21.82 -4.86
C GLY A 114 -2.51 21.69 -5.50
N LEU A 115 -2.41 21.32 -6.78
CA LEU A 115 -1.17 21.34 -7.53
C LEU A 115 -0.69 22.76 -7.84
N THR A 116 -1.59 23.74 -7.76
CA THR A 116 -1.20 25.14 -7.89
C THR A 116 -0.43 25.59 -6.65
N ILE A 117 0.73 26.20 -6.89
CA ILE A 117 1.65 26.70 -5.88
C ILE A 117 0.97 27.58 -4.81
N SER A 118 -0.10 28.29 -5.17
CA SER A 118 -0.87 29.17 -4.28
C SER A 118 -1.65 28.44 -3.17
N LYS A 119 -2.05 27.17 -3.38
CA LYS A 119 -2.98 26.42 -2.49
C LYS A 119 -2.28 25.32 -1.70
N LEU A 120 -1.14 25.63 -1.09
CA LEU A 120 -0.37 24.66 -0.27
C LEU A 120 -1.16 24.06 0.90
N VAL A 121 -2.18 24.75 1.44
CA VAL A 121 -3.02 24.23 2.53
C VAL A 121 -3.74 22.94 2.12
N VAL A 122 -4.17 22.83 0.85
CA VAL A 122 -4.82 21.62 0.33
C VAL A 122 -3.81 20.48 0.25
N MET A 123 -2.58 20.78 -0.17
CA MET A 123 -1.49 19.80 -0.23
C MET A 123 -1.08 19.29 1.15
N GLU A 124 -1.00 20.18 2.15
CA GLU A 124 -0.73 19.81 3.54
C GLU A 124 -1.84 18.91 4.11
N LYS A 125 -3.12 19.21 3.81
CA LYS A 125 -4.24 18.34 4.15
C LYS A 125 -4.09 16.96 3.49
N GLY A 126 -3.76 16.93 2.19
CA GLY A 126 -3.51 15.68 1.46
C GLY A 126 -2.39 14.84 2.05
N LEU A 127 -1.31 15.49 2.49
CA LEU A 127 -0.20 14.82 3.14
C LEU A 127 -0.62 14.20 4.48
N GLU A 128 -1.46 14.88 5.27
CA GLU A 128 -1.98 14.33 6.51
C GLU A 128 -2.92 13.14 6.26
N CYS A 129 -3.80 13.23 5.26
CA CYS A 129 -4.63 12.11 4.81
C CYS A 129 -3.78 10.91 4.35
N SER A 130 -2.68 11.16 3.63
CA SER A 130 -1.78 10.10 3.17
C SER A 130 -1.11 9.36 4.33
N LYS A 131 -0.72 10.07 5.39
CA LYS A 131 -0.19 9.42 6.61
C LYS A 131 -1.23 8.49 7.24
N GLN A 132 -2.49 8.94 7.34
CA GLN A 132 -3.57 8.12 7.88
C GLN A 132 -3.81 6.87 7.01
N GLN A 133 -3.79 7.00 5.68
CA GLN A 133 -3.89 5.86 4.76
C GLN A 133 -2.75 4.86 4.95
N LEU A 134 -1.50 5.33 5.05
CA LEU A 134 -0.34 4.45 5.26
C LEU A 134 -0.34 3.78 6.64
N GLU A 135 -0.83 4.46 7.67
CA GLU A 135 -1.05 3.86 8.99
C GLU A 135 -2.14 2.78 8.96
N ALA A 136 -3.27 3.06 8.30
CA ALA A 136 -4.35 2.10 8.11
C ALA A 136 -3.88 0.85 7.36
N ILE A 137 -3.16 1.04 6.25
CA ILE A 137 -2.59 -0.06 5.46
C ILE A 137 -1.66 -0.92 6.33
N TYR A 138 -0.80 -0.31 7.12
CA TYR A 138 0.11 -1.02 8.01
C TYR A 138 -0.65 -1.83 9.07
N ARG A 139 -1.66 -1.25 9.72
CA ARG A 139 -2.48 -1.95 10.72
C ARG A 139 -3.24 -3.14 10.11
N GLN A 140 -3.83 -2.96 8.94
CA GLN A 140 -4.56 -4.03 8.27
C GLN A 140 -3.64 -5.17 7.81
N MET A 141 -2.47 -4.82 7.27
CA MET A 141 -1.45 -5.80 6.89
C MET A 141 -0.93 -6.57 8.12
N GLN A 142 -0.75 -5.91 9.27
CA GLN A 142 -0.40 -6.60 10.50
C GLN A 142 -1.51 -7.57 10.94
N THR A 143 -2.77 -7.15 10.93
CA THR A 143 -3.92 -8.02 11.24
C THR A 143 -3.97 -9.25 10.34
N PHE A 144 -3.70 -9.09 9.03
CA PHE A 144 -3.66 -10.21 8.10
C PHE A 144 -2.59 -11.25 8.44
N LEU A 145 -1.43 -10.82 8.93
CA LEU A 145 -0.36 -11.71 9.34
C LEU A 145 -0.64 -12.35 10.71
N ASP A 146 -1.07 -11.56 11.69
CA ASP A 146 -1.29 -12.03 13.06
C ASP A 146 -2.43 -13.06 13.11
N MET A 147 -3.48 -12.86 12.29
CA MET A 147 -4.62 -13.77 12.18
C MET A 147 -4.43 -14.88 11.12
N ASN A 148 -3.27 -14.95 10.45
CA ASN A 148 -3.00 -15.88 9.34
C ASN A 148 -4.12 -15.90 8.27
N GLN A 149 -4.64 -14.73 7.90
CA GLN A 149 -5.74 -14.59 6.93
C GLN A 149 -5.29 -14.69 5.46
N VAL A 150 -3.98 -14.80 5.22
CA VAL A 150 -3.42 -15.04 3.88
C VAL A 150 -3.37 -16.54 3.61
N ILE A 151 -4.30 -17.02 2.80
CA ILE A 151 -4.49 -18.46 2.53
C ILE A 151 -4.01 -18.77 1.12
N SER A 152 -3.39 -19.94 0.94
CA SER A 152 -2.97 -20.44 -0.37
C SER A 152 -4.10 -21.27 -0.99
N ALA A 153 -4.59 -20.85 -2.16
CA ALA A 153 -5.59 -21.57 -2.94
C ALA A 153 -4.97 -22.61 -3.91
N GLY A 154 -3.65 -22.78 -3.89
CA GLY A 154 -2.90 -23.55 -4.89
C GLY A 154 -2.13 -22.62 -5.83
N PRO A 155 -2.73 -22.13 -6.94
CA PRO A 155 -2.04 -21.31 -7.94
C PRO A 155 -1.83 -19.85 -7.51
N PHE A 156 -2.57 -19.36 -6.52
CA PHE A 156 -2.42 -18.01 -5.96
C PHE A 156 -2.70 -17.97 -4.46
N LEU A 157 -2.31 -16.87 -3.82
CA LEU A 157 -2.67 -16.51 -2.45
C LEU A 157 -3.94 -15.65 -2.49
N TYR A 158 -4.82 -15.80 -1.51
CA TYR A 158 -5.97 -14.91 -1.34
C TYR A 158 -6.08 -14.38 0.09
N ALA A 159 -6.58 -13.14 0.20
CA ALA A 159 -6.91 -12.51 1.48
C ALA A 159 -8.20 -11.69 1.33
N THR A 160 -9.02 -11.67 2.39
CA THR A 160 -10.29 -10.93 2.38
C THR A 160 -10.32 -9.93 3.53
N VAL A 161 -10.55 -8.66 3.22
CA VAL A 161 -10.92 -7.66 4.23
C VAL A 161 -12.38 -7.88 4.57
N ILE A 162 -12.69 -8.02 5.86
CA ILE A 162 -14.05 -8.28 6.34
C ILE A 162 -14.76 -6.94 6.55
N GLU A 163 -16.05 -6.88 6.26
CA GLU A 163 -16.88 -5.72 6.57
C GLU A 163 -16.95 -5.50 8.08
N GLY A 164 -16.53 -4.33 8.55
CA GLY A 164 -16.43 -4.00 9.98
C GLY A 164 -14.99 -3.88 10.50
N THR A 165 -13.96 -4.16 9.68
CA THR A 165 -12.59 -3.78 10.07
C THR A 165 -12.49 -2.26 10.24
N PRO A 166 -11.78 -1.78 11.27
CA PRO A 166 -11.42 -0.36 11.33
C PRO A 166 -10.70 0.01 10.03
N ASP A 167 -10.91 1.23 9.53
CA ASP A 167 -10.27 1.74 8.33
C ASP A 167 -10.71 1.11 6.98
N ALA A 168 -11.75 0.26 6.96
CA ALA A 168 -12.29 -0.35 5.73
C ALA A 168 -12.62 0.66 4.61
N ARG A 169 -12.97 1.90 4.99
CA ARG A 169 -13.30 3.00 4.05
C ARG A 169 -12.13 3.39 3.15
N PHE A 170 -10.89 3.28 3.64
CA PHE A 170 -9.71 3.57 2.84
C PHE A 170 -9.49 2.49 1.77
N PHE A 171 -9.79 1.23 2.08
CA PHE A 171 -9.58 0.09 1.16
C PHE A 171 -10.65 -0.07 0.09
N ALA A 172 -11.76 0.68 0.17
CA ALA A 172 -12.72 0.77 -0.92
C ALA A 172 -12.15 1.48 -2.16
N ALA A 173 -11.00 2.13 -2.03
CA ALA A 173 -10.31 2.79 -3.13
C ALA A 173 -9.36 1.80 -3.86
N PRO A 174 -9.33 1.78 -5.21
CA PRO A 174 -8.47 0.89 -5.98
C PRO A 174 -6.97 1.03 -5.68
N HIS A 175 -6.45 2.25 -5.49
CA HIS A 175 -5.02 2.45 -5.24
C HIS A 175 -4.64 2.01 -3.82
N CYS A 176 -5.39 2.43 -2.79
CA CYS A 176 -5.19 1.95 -1.43
C CYS A 176 -5.27 0.41 -1.32
N LEU A 177 -6.20 -0.23 -2.04
CA LEU A 177 -6.32 -1.68 -2.10
C LEU A 177 -5.09 -2.33 -2.75
N SER A 178 -4.66 -1.79 -3.90
CA SER A 178 -3.45 -2.25 -4.59
C SER A 178 -2.21 -2.11 -3.70
N LEU A 179 -2.10 -1.00 -2.96
CA LEU A 179 -1.01 -0.76 -2.03
C LEU A 179 -1.05 -1.77 -0.87
N LEU A 180 -2.21 -1.97 -0.24
CA LEU A 180 -2.42 -2.99 0.80
C LEU A 180 -2.01 -4.38 0.32
N ALA A 181 -2.37 -4.75 -0.90
CA ALA A 181 -2.01 -6.04 -1.49
C ALA A 181 -0.49 -6.16 -1.71
N ARG A 182 0.20 -5.12 -2.18
CA ARG A 182 1.68 -5.13 -2.28
C ARG A 182 2.36 -5.27 -0.92
N PHE A 183 1.86 -4.54 0.09
CA PHE A 183 2.36 -4.65 1.48
C PHE A 183 2.16 -6.06 2.03
N THR A 184 0.96 -6.60 1.87
CA THR A 184 0.59 -7.93 2.38
C THR A 184 1.40 -9.04 1.69
N LEU A 185 1.53 -9.00 0.36
CA LEU A 185 2.30 -10.00 -0.39
C LEU A 185 3.77 -9.99 0.04
N ARG A 186 4.42 -8.81 0.05
CA ARG A 186 5.83 -8.69 0.44
C ARG A 186 6.06 -9.13 1.88
N ALA A 187 5.15 -8.78 2.78
CA ALA A 187 5.27 -9.18 4.16
C ALA A 187 5.04 -10.67 4.38
N HIS A 188 4.03 -11.25 3.71
CA HIS A 188 3.80 -12.70 3.74
C HIS A 188 5.00 -13.46 3.20
N VAL A 189 5.60 -13.02 2.09
CA VAL A 189 6.83 -13.59 1.53
C VAL A 189 8.02 -13.50 2.51
N ALA A 190 8.11 -12.39 3.26
CA ALA A 190 9.18 -12.21 4.24
C ALA A 190 9.01 -13.12 5.48
N VAL A 191 7.77 -13.42 5.89
CA VAL A 191 7.48 -14.31 7.04
C VAL A 191 7.48 -15.79 6.63
N SER A 192 6.94 -16.09 5.45
CA SER A 192 6.69 -17.45 4.98
C SER A 192 8.00 -18.20 4.76
N ARG A 193 8.04 -19.45 5.27
CA ARG A 193 9.20 -20.36 5.11
C ARG A 193 9.23 -21.04 3.75
N SER A 194 8.10 -21.04 3.02
CA SER A 194 7.99 -21.73 1.73
C SER A 194 8.65 -20.92 0.62
N LYS A 195 9.53 -21.55 -0.17
CA LYS A 195 10.09 -20.90 -1.37
C LYS A 195 9.03 -20.62 -2.44
N LYS A 196 7.92 -21.37 -2.43
CA LYS A 196 6.81 -21.20 -3.39
C LYS A 196 6.03 -19.91 -3.19
N SER A 197 5.99 -19.34 -1.97
CA SER A 197 5.24 -18.10 -1.72
C SER A 197 5.80 -16.90 -2.51
N ARG A 198 7.06 -16.94 -2.93
CA ARG A 198 7.70 -15.89 -3.74
C ARG A 198 7.18 -15.84 -5.17
N SER A 199 6.81 -16.99 -5.72
CA SER A 199 6.32 -17.14 -7.09
C SER A 199 4.80 -17.12 -7.18
N LEU A 200 4.10 -17.09 -6.05
CA LEU A 200 2.65 -17.04 -6.02
C LEU A 200 2.16 -15.58 -6.05
N PRO A 201 1.21 -15.25 -6.94
CA PRO A 201 0.53 -13.97 -6.91
C PRO A 201 -0.45 -13.87 -5.74
N LEU A 202 -0.94 -12.66 -5.45
CA LEU A 202 -1.93 -12.40 -4.41
C LEU A 202 -3.19 -11.76 -5.00
N ILE A 203 -4.34 -12.25 -4.55
CA ILE A 203 -5.64 -11.63 -4.79
C ILE A 203 -6.18 -11.13 -3.46
N ILE A 204 -6.55 -9.85 -3.38
CA ILE A 204 -7.27 -9.30 -2.23
C ILE A 204 -8.69 -8.95 -2.63
N THR A 205 -9.64 -9.32 -1.77
CA THR A 205 -11.05 -8.93 -1.87
C THR A 205 -11.43 -8.00 -0.74
N THR A 206 -12.15 -6.92 -1.04
CA THR A 206 -12.70 -6.00 -0.04
C THR A 206 -14.18 -5.71 -0.32
N PRO A 207 -15.01 -5.48 0.70
CA PRO A 207 -16.37 -5.00 0.46
C PRO A 207 -16.29 -3.60 -0.18
N ASP A 208 -17.12 -3.34 -1.19
CA ASP A 208 -17.23 -2.01 -1.77
C ASP A 208 -18.22 -1.18 -0.94
N VAL A 209 -17.69 -0.34 -0.05
CA VAL A 209 -18.50 0.53 0.83
C VAL A 209 -18.98 1.78 0.08
N ARG A 210 -18.49 2.04 -1.15
CA ARG A 210 -18.81 3.24 -1.94
C ARG A 210 -19.92 2.98 -2.95
N SER A 211 -20.05 1.76 -3.43
CA SER A 211 -21.09 1.45 -4.41
C SER A 211 -22.49 1.54 -3.78
N PRO A 212 -23.47 2.10 -4.52
CA PRO A 212 -24.86 2.14 -4.07
C PRO A 212 -25.52 0.75 -4.11
N GLU A 213 -24.95 -0.19 -4.88
CA GLU A 213 -25.43 -1.57 -4.92
C GLU A 213 -25.03 -2.33 -3.65
N PRO A 214 -25.98 -2.95 -2.94
CA PRO A 214 -25.67 -3.79 -1.80
C PRO A 214 -24.98 -5.08 -2.27
N ASN A 215 -24.02 -5.57 -1.47
CA ASN A 215 -23.40 -6.89 -1.63
C ASN A 215 -22.43 -7.05 -2.82
N THR A 216 -21.73 -5.98 -3.19
CA THR A 216 -20.61 -5.98 -4.15
C THR A 216 -19.27 -5.98 -3.41
N CYS A 217 -18.26 -6.59 -4.03
CA CYS A 217 -16.90 -6.62 -3.53
C CYS A 217 -15.91 -6.18 -4.62
N LEU A 218 -14.89 -5.45 -4.21
CA LEU A 218 -13.76 -5.08 -5.05
C LEU A 218 -12.70 -6.19 -4.95
N VAL A 219 -12.21 -6.65 -6.09
CA VAL A 219 -11.19 -7.70 -6.18
C VAL A 219 -9.97 -7.13 -6.90
N CYS A 220 -8.80 -7.24 -6.29
CA CYS A 220 -7.53 -6.77 -6.86
C CYS A 220 -6.52 -7.92 -6.95
N GLY A 221 -5.99 -8.16 -8.15
CA GLY A 221 -4.93 -9.13 -8.41
C GLY A 221 -3.56 -8.47 -8.58
N ILE A 222 -2.55 -8.98 -7.87
CA ILE A 222 -1.17 -8.47 -7.93
C ILE A 222 -0.20 -9.61 -8.30
N PRO A 223 0.74 -9.36 -9.23
CA PRO A 223 1.73 -10.36 -9.63
C PRO A 223 2.67 -10.77 -8.48
N PRO A 224 3.35 -11.92 -8.61
CA PRO A 224 4.30 -12.39 -7.62
C PRO A 224 5.50 -11.45 -7.46
N THR A 225 6.16 -11.50 -6.30
CA THR A 225 7.33 -10.65 -6.01
C THR A 225 8.60 -11.11 -6.75
N SER A 226 8.65 -12.35 -7.23
CA SER A 226 9.81 -12.89 -7.97
C SER A 226 9.97 -12.33 -9.37
N GLU A 227 8.90 -11.80 -9.98
CA GLU A 227 8.94 -11.28 -11.33
C GLU A 227 9.21 -9.78 -11.29
N GLU A 228 10.36 -9.37 -11.82
CA GLU A 228 10.66 -7.95 -12.08
C GLU A 228 9.89 -7.40 -13.28
N SER A 229 9.21 -8.27 -14.03
CA SER A 229 8.37 -7.87 -15.15
C SER A 229 7.10 -7.18 -14.62
N PRO A 230 6.74 -5.99 -15.14
CA PRO A 230 5.56 -5.26 -14.68
C PRO A 230 4.24 -5.84 -15.23
N ARG A 231 4.27 -7.01 -15.89
CA ARG A 231 3.09 -7.53 -16.59
C ARG A 231 2.14 -8.20 -15.60
N ASN A 232 0.96 -7.61 -15.46
CA ASN A 232 -0.11 -8.21 -14.69
C ASN A 232 -0.98 -9.10 -15.60
N PHE A 233 -1.04 -10.40 -15.31
CA PHE A 233 -1.85 -11.35 -16.06
C PHE A 233 -3.31 -11.40 -15.60
N PHE A 234 -3.62 -10.83 -14.43
CA PHE A 234 -4.94 -10.95 -13.81
C PHE A 234 -6.07 -10.32 -14.61
N GLY A 235 -5.80 -9.28 -15.42
CA GLY A 235 -6.85 -8.66 -16.23
C GLY A 235 -7.54 -9.65 -17.17
N LYS A 236 -6.75 -10.35 -17.99
CA LYS A 236 -7.29 -11.38 -18.90
C LYS A 236 -7.81 -12.60 -18.15
N ALA A 237 -7.17 -12.98 -17.05
CA ALA A 237 -7.61 -14.12 -16.25
C ALA A 237 -9.00 -13.88 -15.62
N PHE A 238 -9.24 -12.67 -15.11
CA PHE A 238 -10.53 -12.26 -14.55
C PHE A 238 -11.62 -12.18 -15.62
N GLU A 239 -11.31 -11.63 -16.79
CA GLU A 239 -12.23 -11.60 -17.94
C GLU A 239 -12.66 -13.03 -18.36
N GLN A 240 -11.69 -13.94 -18.50
CA GLN A 240 -11.99 -15.34 -18.85
C GLN A 240 -12.75 -16.08 -17.76
N ALA A 241 -12.42 -15.84 -16.49
CA ALA A 241 -13.14 -16.43 -15.36
C ALA A 241 -14.60 -15.95 -15.32
N ALA A 242 -14.84 -14.64 -15.47
CA ALA A 242 -16.18 -14.06 -15.51
C ALA A 242 -17.01 -14.60 -16.69
N ASN A 243 -16.41 -14.73 -17.87
CA ASN A 243 -17.08 -15.29 -19.05
C ASN A 243 -17.46 -16.78 -18.89
N LYS A 244 -16.61 -17.57 -18.21
CA LYS A 244 -16.89 -18.99 -17.95
C LYS A 244 -18.01 -19.20 -16.93
N THR A 245 -18.09 -18.35 -15.91
CA THR A 245 -19.06 -18.49 -14.82
C THR A 245 -20.35 -17.73 -15.08
N GLY A 246 -20.37 -16.80 -16.05
CA GLY A 246 -21.49 -15.87 -16.25
C GLY A 246 -21.71 -14.96 -15.04
N SER A 247 -20.65 -14.74 -14.23
CA SER A 247 -20.73 -13.94 -13.00
C SER A 247 -20.98 -12.47 -13.31
N LYS A 248 -21.73 -11.80 -12.44
CA LYS A 248 -21.89 -10.34 -12.50
C LYS A 248 -20.61 -9.65 -12.03
N ALA A 249 -19.67 -9.50 -12.96
CA ALA A 249 -18.41 -8.79 -12.74
C ALA A 249 -18.37 -7.52 -13.60
N GLU A 250 -18.10 -6.38 -12.97
CA GLU A 250 -17.85 -5.12 -13.67
C GLU A 250 -16.36 -4.95 -13.91
N LEU A 251 -15.99 -4.80 -15.18
CA LEU A 251 -14.63 -4.63 -15.68
C LEU A 251 -14.40 -3.18 -16.14
N GLU A 252 -14.93 -2.21 -15.40
CA GLU A 252 -14.97 -0.80 -15.84
C GLU A 252 -13.73 0.02 -15.45
N PHE A 253 -12.84 -0.53 -14.62
CA PHE A 253 -11.62 0.18 -14.24
C PHE A 253 -10.60 0.18 -15.38
N PHE A 254 -9.88 1.29 -15.54
CA PHE A 254 -8.73 1.36 -16.46
C PHE A 254 -7.67 0.29 -16.14
N ASP A 255 -7.46 0.05 -14.86
CA ASP A 255 -6.60 -1.02 -14.36
C ASP A 255 -7.36 -2.35 -14.40
N THR A 256 -7.13 -3.11 -15.47
CA THR A 256 -7.79 -4.41 -15.71
C THR A 256 -7.60 -5.45 -14.59
N ASN A 257 -6.61 -5.26 -13.71
CA ASN A 257 -6.37 -6.14 -12.57
C ASN A 257 -7.26 -5.85 -11.34
N ILE A 258 -8.23 -4.94 -11.48
CA ILE A 258 -9.21 -4.58 -10.47
C ILE A 258 -10.60 -4.76 -11.07
N ILE A 259 -11.47 -5.47 -10.37
CA ILE A 259 -12.84 -5.77 -10.83
C ILE A 259 -13.82 -5.57 -9.68
N ARG A 260 -15.07 -5.21 -9.97
CA ARG A 260 -16.16 -5.37 -8.99
C ARG A 260 -16.86 -6.69 -9.25
N LEU A 261 -17.20 -7.41 -8.19
CA LEU A 261 -17.83 -8.72 -8.26
C LEU A 261 -18.96 -8.79 -7.23
N SER A 262 -20.09 -9.38 -7.59
CA SER A 262 -21.12 -9.70 -6.59
C SER A 262 -20.63 -10.74 -5.58
N VAL A 263 -20.89 -10.53 -4.29
CA VAL A 263 -20.46 -11.45 -3.22
C VAL A 263 -21.04 -12.85 -3.40
N ASP A 264 -22.22 -12.98 -4.00
CA ASP A 264 -22.92 -14.25 -4.23
C ASP A 264 -22.21 -15.11 -5.28
N ASP A 265 -21.56 -14.48 -6.26
CA ASP A 265 -20.84 -15.14 -7.35
C ASP A 265 -19.36 -15.42 -7.01
N ARG A 266 -18.90 -14.95 -5.85
CA ARG A 266 -17.51 -15.00 -5.43
C ARG A 266 -16.92 -16.41 -5.43
N SER A 267 -17.63 -17.39 -4.85
CA SER A 267 -17.14 -18.77 -4.77
C SER A 267 -16.93 -19.39 -6.15
N LYS A 268 -17.95 -19.31 -7.01
CA LYS A 268 -17.89 -19.83 -8.39
C LYS A 268 -16.77 -19.18 -9.20
N PHE A 269 -16.60 -17.86 -9.04
CA PHE A 269 -15.54 -17.11 -9.71
C PHE A 269 -14.15 -17.57 -9.29
N PHE A 270 -13.91 -17.74 -7.98
CA PHE A 270 -12.63 -18.24 -7.48
C PHE A 270 -12.35 -19.68 -7.92
N ASP A 271 -13.35 -20.56 -7.95
CA ASP A 271 -13.18 -21.93 -8.41
C ASP A 271 -12.80 -21.99 -9.91
N ALA A 272 -13.46 -21.18 -10.74
CA ALA A 272 -13.12 -21.06 -12.16
C ALA A 272 -11.71 -20.47 -12.37
N LEU A 273 -11.31 -19.49 -11.55
CA LEU A 273 -9.98 -18.90 -11.60
C LEU A 273 -8.89 -19.89 -11.17
N ILE A 274 -9.14 -20.70 -10.13
CA ILE A 274 -8.23 -21.78 -9.71
C ILE A 274 -8.06 -22.78 -10.86
N SER A 275 -9.14 -23.21 -11.52
CA SER A 275 -9.07 -24.11 -12.68
C SER A 275 -8.36 -23.50 -13.89
N LEU A 276 -8.31 -22.17 -14.02
CA LEU A 276 -7.68 -21.49 -15.15
C LEU A 276 -6.17 -21.31 -14.95
N LEU A 277 -5.74 -21.16 -13.69
CA LEU A 277 -4.36 -20.90 -13.30
C LEU A 277 -3.62 -22.14 -12.78
N SER A 278 -4.33 -23.26 -12.59
CA SER A 278 -3.74 -24.58 -12.30
C SER A 278 -3.29 -25.28 -13.57
#